data_AF-A0A7C1CJI7-F1
#
_entry.id   AF-A0A7C1CJI7-F1
#
_cell.length_a   1.000
_cell.length_b   1.000
_cell.length_c   1.000
_cell.angle_alpha   90.00
_cell.angle_beta   90.00
_cell.angle_gamma   90.00
#
_symmetry.space_group_name_H-M   'P 1'
#
loop_
_entity.id
_entity.type
_entity.pdbx_description
1 polymer ?
#
loop_
_entity_poly.entity_id
_entity_poly.type
_entity_poly.pdbx_seq_one_letter_code
_entity_poly.pdbx_strand_id
1 'polypeptide(L)'
;MQDPLKCSLMILVAAIMTLIGGCSGPSQYDWVSWYQWRGNCFVKLIVDVESDQAGSSVFLDGQRQCTTPCTLEFEAAPFVSGQERRLVSPTDGSVSHETRNTRFNSAHPKTIMVEKEGFRPVETTIVLEDFFASDTLRHHEHYTRKIRMTFNLKTEIQEDFRRVVIEPLDE
;
A
#
# COMPACT_ATOMS: atom_id res chain seq x y z
N MET A 1 -10.56 -38.42 37.04
CA MET A 1 -10.35 -38.58 35.59
C MET A 1 -10.16 -37.18 35.03
N GLN A 2 -8.92 -36.73 34.93
CA GLN A 2 -8.53 -35.42 34.41
C GLN A 2 -7.68 -35.70 33.18
N ASP A 3 -8.18 -35.30 32.01
CA ASP A 3 -7.57 -35.61 30.72
C ASP A 3 -6.23 -34.88 30.56
N PRO A 4 -5.09 -35.60 30.43
CA PRO A 4 -3.78 -34.98 30.26
C PRO A 4 -3.64 -34.25 28.91
N LEU A 5 -4.54 -34.50 27.95
CA LEU A 5 -4.55 -33.85 26.64
C LEU A 5 -4.91 -32.36 26.68
N LYS A 6 -5.65 -31.88 27.69
CA LYS A 6 -6.05 -30.46 27.76
C LYS A 6 -4.92 -29.53 28.21
N CYS A 7 -3.95 -30.03 28.98
CA CYS A 7 -2.78 -29.23 29.38
C CYS A 7 -1.77 -29.06 28.22
N SER A 8 -1.62 -30.07 27.36
CA SER A 8 -0.67 -30.00 26.24
C SER A 8 -1.10 -29.04 25.13
N LEU A 9 -2.41 -28.87 24.91
CA LEU A 9 -2.93 -27.98 23.87
C LEU A 9 -2.84 -26.50 24.27
N MET A 10 -3.00 -26.20 25.56
CA MET A 10 -2.94 -24.82 26.08
C MET A 10 -1.50 -24.24 26.05
N ILE A 11 -0.48 -25.08 26.22
CA ILE A 11 0.93 -24.65 26.14
C ILE A 11 1.33 -24.35 24.69
N LEU A 12 0.79 -25.09 23.72
CA LEU A 12 1.09 -24.89 22.30
C LEU A 12 0.52 -23.55 21.77
N VAL A 13 -0.67 -23.15 22.22
CA VAL A 13 -1.31 -21.88 21.83
C VAL A 13 -0.59 -20.68 22.47
N ALA A 14 -0.06 -20.82 23.68
CA ALA A 14 0.75 -19.77 24.32
C ALA A 14 2.11 -19.56 23.62
N ALA A 15 2.73 -20.62 23.08
CA ALA A 15 4.00 -20.54 22.36
C ALA A 15 3.88 -19.93 20.95
N ILE A 16 2.69 -20.01 20.33
CA ILE A 16 2.45 -19.37 19.02
C ILE A 16 2.20 -17.86 19.19
N MET A 17 1.62 -17.44 20.31
CA MET A 17 1.36 -16.02 20.61
C MET A 17 2.63 -15.23 21.01
N THR A 18 3.70 -15.89 21.46
CA THR A 18 4.97 -15.21 21.81
C THR A 18 5.89 -14.98 20.62
N LEU A 19 5.56 -15.52 19.44
CA LEU A 19 6.35 -15.32 18.20
C LEU A 19 5.86 -14.15 17.34
N ILE A 20 4.82 -13.44 17.77
CA ILE A 20 4.43 -12.13 17.19
C ILE A 20 5.20 -11.01 17.91
N GLY A 21 6.49 -11.24 18.14
CA GLY A 21 7.42 -10.17 18.49
C GLY A 21 7.72 -9.44 17.20
N GLY A 22 7.23 -8.20 17.07
CA GLY A 22 7.66 -7.30 16.00
C GLY A 22 9.19 -7.33 15.91
N CYS A 23 9.73 -7.35 14.69
CA CYS A 23 11.15 -7.44 14.40
C CYS A 23 11.94 -6.36 15.15
N SER A 24 12.29 -6.61 16.41
CA SER A 24 13.24 -5.82 17.17
C SER A 24 14.63 -6.30 16.76
N GLY A 25 15.45 -5.38 16.26
CA GLY A 25 16.83 -5.68 15.90
C GLY A 25 17.58 -6.42 17.02
N PRO A 26 18.60 -7.23 16.70
CA PRO A 26 19.25 -8.10 17.67
C PRO A 26 19.82 -7.29 18.86
N SER A 27 19.80 -7.90 20.05
CA SER A 27 20.11 -7.25 21.35
C SER A 27 21.46 -6.51 21.39
N GLN A 28 22.40 -6.89 20.53
CA GLN A 28 23.68 -6.19 20.35
C GLN A 28 23.55 -4.72 19.92
N TYR A 29 22.37 -4.28 19.47
CA TYR A 29 22.08 -2.92 19.04
C TYR A 29 21.16 -2.13 19.99
N ASP A 30 20.84 -2.67 21.17
CA ASP A 30 19.93 -2.03 22.13
C ASP A 30 20.46 -0.68 22.66
N TRP A 31 21.77 -0.48 22.62
CA TRP A 31 22.43 0.77 23.01
C TRP A 31 22.34 1.89 21.96
N VAL A 32 21.95 1.58 20.71
CA VAL A 32 21.82 2.59 19.65
C VAL A 32 20.47 3.29 19.78
N SER A 33 20.49 4.60 20.05
CA SER A 33 19.28 5.39 20.26
C SER A 33 18.48 5.59 18.97
N TRP A 34 17.16 5.67 19.13
CA TRP A 34 16.24 6.08 18.08
C TRP A 34 16.19 7.60 17.97
N TYR A 35 16.21 8.12 16.75
CA TYR A 35 16.06 9.55 16.49
C TYR A 35 14.73 9.81 15.82
N GLN A 36 14.05 10.91 16.18
CA GLN A 36 12.86 11.35 15.45
C GLN A 36 13.27 11.70 14.03
N TRP A 37 12.62 11.07 13.07
CA TRP A 37 12.87 11.29 11.66
C TRP A 37 11.59 11.78 10.96
N ARG A 38 11.78 12.68 10.01
CA ARG A 38 10.75 13.35 9.23
C ARG A 38 11.31 13.66 7.85
N GLY A 39 10.59 13.33 6.78
CA GLY A 39 11.08 13.57 5.44
C GLY A 39 10.03 13.40 4.35
N ASN A 40 10.27 14.05 3.20
CA ASN A 40 9.49 13.83 1.99
C ASN A 40 10.04 12.63 1.21
N CYS A 41 9.15 11.72 0.79
CA CYS A 41 9.48 10.63 -0.11
C CYS A 41 8.79 10.89 -1.45
N PHE A 42 9.37 10.48 -2.57
CA PHE A 42 8.73 10.63 -3.88
C PHE A 42 8.08 9.32 -4.27
N VAL A 43 6.76 9.31 -4.45
CA VAL A 43 6.01 8.11 -4.82
C VAL A 43 5.35 8.29 -6.18
N LYS A 44 5.41 7.24 -7.00
CA LYS A 44 4.78 7.16 -8.31
C LYS A 44 3.91 5.91 -8.39
N LEU A 45 2.62 6.09 -8.63
CA LEU A 45 1.68 5.00 -8.85
C LEU A 45 1.26 4.98 -10.32
N ILE A 46 1.57 3.88 -11.00
CA ILE A 46 1.17 3.62 -12.38
C ILE A 46 -0.06 2.72 -12.35
N VAL A 47 -1.14 3.14 -12.99
CA VAL A 47 -2.44 2.45 -12.97
C VAL A 47 -2.85 2.07 -14.38
N ASP A 48 -2.85 0.77 -14.65
CA ASP A 48 -3.45 0.22 -15.88
C ASP A 48 -4.96 0.12 -15.68
N VAL A 49 -5.71 0.94 -16.43
CA VAL A 49 -7.17 1.03 -16.37
C VAL A 49 -7.78 0.22 -17.50
N GLU A 50 -8.55 -0.80 -17.13
CA GLU A 50 -9.30 -1.67 -18.03
C GLU A 50 -10.80 -1.59 -17.74
N SER A 51 -11.62 -1.92 -18.73
CA SER A 51 -13.06 -2.07 -18.56
C SER A 51 -13.57 -3.24 -19.39
N ASP A 52 -14.61 -3.91 -18.89
CA ASP A 52 -15.36 -4.92 -19.62
C ASP A 52 -15.99 -4.36 -20.91
N GLN A 53 -16.26 -3.05 -20.95
CA GLN A 53 -16.67 -2.33 -22.15
C GLN A 53 -15.46 -1.58 -22.74
N ALA A 54 -14.94 -2.10 -23.85
CA ALA A 54 -13.84 -1.46 -24.56
C ALA A 54 -14.21 -0.06 -25.06
N GLY A 55 -13.23 0.85 -25.08
CA GLY A 55 -13.45 2.20 -25.57
C GLY A 55 -14.28 3.07 -24.61
N SER A 56 -14.23 2.81 -23.30
CA SER A 56 -14.90 3.62 -22.28
C SER A 56 -14.06 4.85 -21.93
N SER A 57 -14.70 6.00 -21.76
CA SER A 57 -14.00 7.24 -21.40
C SER A 57 -13.53 7.17 -19.96
N VAL A 58 -12.28 7.55 -19.72
CA VAL A 58 -11.68 7.59 -18.38
C VAL A 58 -11.45 9.05 -17.98
N PHE A 59 -11.93 9.40 -16.79
CA PHE A 59 -11.79 10.70 -16.17
C PHE A 59 -10.98 10.58 -14.90
N LEU A 60 -10.06 11.53 -14.69
CA LEU A 60 -9.29 11.70 -13.47
C LEU A 60 -9.64 13.05 -12.86
N ASP A 61 -10.09 13.05 -11.61
CA ASP A 61 -10.48 14.26 -10.87
C ASP A 61 -11.46 15.14 -11.69
N GLY A 62 -12.40 14.48 -12.40
CA GLY A 62 -13.40 15.11 -13.26
C GLY A 62 -12.92 15.53 -14.66
N GLN A 63 -11.64 15.36 -14.98
CA GLN A 63 -11.08 15.70 -16.30
C GLN A 63 -10.87 14.46 -17.15
N ARG A 64 -11.34 14.48 -18.40
CA ARG A 64 -11.12 13.37 -19.34
C ARG A 64 -9.64 13.23 -19.64
N GLN A 65 -9.10 12.03 -19.44
CA GLN A 65 -7.69 11.72 -19.68
C GLN A 65 -7.51 10.84 -20.92
N CYS A 66 -8.24 9.73 -20.98
CA CYS A 66 -8.02 8.69 -21.98
C CYS A 66 -9.28 7.86 -22.24
N THR A 67 -9.09 6.72 -22.88
CA THR A 67 -10.14 5.76 -23.22
C THR A 67 -9.60 4.35 -23.00
N THR A 68 -10.39 3.44 -22.42
CA THR A 68 -9.93 2.10 -22.03
C THR A 68 -9.60 1.20 -23.23
N PRO A 69 -8.53 0.37 -23.15
CA PRO A 69 -7.54 0.32 -22.07
C PRO A 69 -6.55 1.50 -22.12
N CYS A 70 -6.19 2.07 -20.97
CA CYS A 70 -5.17 3.11 -20.87
C CYS A 70 -4.41 3.06 -19.55
N THR A 71 -3.26 3.74 -19.50
CA THR A 71 -2.44 3.85 -18.30
C THR A 71 -2.49 5.29 -17.77
N LEU A 72 -2.67 5.43 -16.45
CA LEU A 72 -2.58 6.68 -15.72
C LEU A 72 -1.34 6.68 -14.83
N GLU A 73 -0.71 7.83 -14.66
CA GLU A 73 0.43 8.00 -13.75
C GLU A 73 0.11 9.05 -12.69
N PHE A 74 0.34 8.69 -11.43
CA PHE A 74 0.15 9.58 -10.29
C PHE A 74 1.47 9.76 -9.56
N GLU A 75 1.85 11.00 -9.31
CA GLU A 75 3.07 11.33 -8.57
C GLU A 75 2.72 12.22 -7.38
N ALA A 76 3.35 11.94 -6.24
CA ALA A 76 3.23 12.74 -5.03
C ALA A 76 4.54 12.75 -4.25
N ALA A 77 4.69 13.75 -3.38
CA ALA A 77 5.81 13.87 -2.45
C ALA A 77 5.29 13.84 -1.00
N PRO A 78 4.74 12.71 -0.52
CA PRO A 78 4.17 12.64 0.81
C PRO A 78 5.22 12.81 1.92
N PHE A 79 4.76 13.38 3.04
CA PHE A 79 5.60 13.59 4.22
C PHE A 79 5.44 12.44 5.21
N VAL A 80 6.52 11.69 5.42
CA VAL A 80 6.58 10.57 6.35
C VAL A 80 7.24 11.02 7.66
N SER A 81 6.65 10.63 8.79
CA SER A 81 7.24 10.80 10.11
C SER A 81 7.41 9.47 10.81
N GLY A 82 8.45 9.33 11.63
CA GLY A 82 8.64 8.16 12.47
C GLY A 82 9.90 8.27 13.32
N GLN A 83 10.49 7.13 13.64
CA GLN A 83 11.80 7.06 14.24
C GLN A 83 12.73 6.21 13.39
N GLU A 84 13.99 6.60 13.32
CA GLU A 84 15.02 5.89 12.57
C GLU A 84 16.25 5.68 13.46
N ARG A 85 16.93 4.57 13.25
CA ARG A 85 18.29 4.35 13.75
C ARG A 85 19.18 3.76 12.66
N ARG A 86 20.44 4.21 12.65
CA ARG A 86 21.50 3.68 11.79
C ARG A 86 22.29 2.64 12.57
N LEU A 87 22.29 1.41 12.08
CA LEU A 87 23.03 0.30 12.65
C LEU A 87 24.27 0.05 11.82
N VAL A 88 25.43 -0.03 12.48
CA VAL A 88 26.69 -0.39 11.84
C VAL A 88 27.07 -1.78 12.33
N SER A 89 27.17 -2.73 11.41
CA SER A 89 27.56 -4.09 11.70
C SER A 89 28.98 -4.13 12.27
N PRO A 90 29.18 -4.79 13.43
CA PRO A 90 30.50 -4.89 14.03
C PRO A 90 31.42 -5.86 13.28
N THR A 91 30.87 -6.76 12.44
CA THR A 91 31.62 -7.82 11.76
C THR A 91 32.24 -7.34 10.46
N ASP A 92 31.49 -6.57 9.66
CA ASP A 92 31.87 -6.17 8.30
C ASP A 92 31.74 -4.66 8.04
N GLY A 93 31.32 -3.88 9.04
CA GLY A 93 31.13 -2.43 8.89
C GLY A 93 29.93 -2.04 8.02
N SER A 94 29.11 -3.00 7.58
CA SER A 94 27.91 -2.73 6.79
C SER A 94 26.92 -1.86 7.56
N VAL A 95 26.14 -1.06 6.84
CA VAL A 95 25.18 -0.13 7.43
C VAL A 95 23.77 -0.58 7.09
N SER A 96 22.94 -0.78 8.12
CA SER A 96 21.50 -0.95 7.97
C SER A 96 20.74 0.19 8.65
N HIS A 97 19.52 0.41 8.19
CA HIS A 97 18.62 1.42 8.73
C HIS A 97 17.37 0.71 9.18
N GLU A 98 16.96 0.98 10.42
CA GLU A 98 15.70 0.50 10.96
C GLU A 98 14.78 1.67 11.24
N THR A 99 13.50 1.50 10.88
CA THR A 99 12.43 2.47 11.08
C THR A 99 11.37 1.88 12.01
N ARG A 100 10.68 2.72 12.77
CA ARG A 100 9.50 2.33 13.56
C ARG A 100 8.54 3.48 13.76
N ASN A 101 7.30 3.15 14.12
CA ASN A 101 6.23 4.12 14.36
C ASN A 101 6.06 5.09 13.18
N THR A 102 6.25 4.58 11.96
CA THR A 102 6.17 5.37 10.74
C THR A 102 4.72 5.61 10.35
N ARG A 103 4.45 6.78 9.76
CA ARG A 103 3.15 7.12 9.18
C ARG A 103 3.28 8.22 8.15
N PHE A 104 2.36 8.23 7.20
CA PHE A 104 2.11 9.39 6.35
C PHE A 104 1.36 10.47 7.14
N ASN A 105 1.73 11.72 6.91
CA ASN A 105 1.00 12.88 7.46
C ASN A 105 0.26 13.66 6.37
N SER A 106 0.27 13.15 5.14
CA SER A 106 -0.48 13.64 3.99
C SER A 106 -1.36 12.52 3.46
N ALA A 107 -2.40 12.89 2.71
CA ALA A 107 -3.18 11.97 1.90
C ALA A 107 -3.38 12.62 0.53
N HIS A 108 -3.08 11.87 -0.53
CA HIS A 108 -3.26 12.31 -1.90
C HIS A 108 -4.34 11.45 -2.57
N PRO A 109 -5.63 11.77 -2.38
CA PRO A 109 -6.71 11.05 -3.04
C PRO A 109 -6.75 11.38 -4.54
N LYS A 110 -7.06 10.38 -5.36
CA LYS A 110 -7.32 10.47 -6.80
C LYS A 110 -8.61 9.77 -7.15
N THR A 111 -9.50 10.49 -7.81
CA THR A 111 -10.79 9.97 -8.24
C THR A 111 -10.73 9.57 -9.71
N ILE A 112 -10.93 8.28 -9.98
CA ILE A 112 -11.01 7.72 -11.32
C ILE A 112 -12.45 7.38 -11.61
N MET A 113 -13.00 7.93 -12.68
CA MET A 113 -14.33 7.62 -13.18
C MET A 113 -14.24 7.04 -14.58
N VAL A 114 -14.99 5.96 -14.83
CA VAL A 114 -15.11 5.32 -16.13
C VAL A 114 -16.56 5.42 -16.60
N GLU A 115 -16.76 5.90 -17.82
CA GLU A 115 -18.07 6.17 -18.41
C GLU A 115 -18.17 5.59 -19.83
N LYS A 116 -19.35 5.06 -20.17
CA LYS A 116 -19.71 4.63 -21.52
C LYS A 116 -21.18 4.93 -21.77
N GLU A 117 -21.50 5.41 -22.96
CA GLU A 117 -22.89 5.62 -23.38
C GLU A 117 -23.73 4.33 -23.24
N GLY A 118 -24.91 4.44 -22.61
CA GLY A 118 -25.79 3.30 -22.34
C GLY A 118 -25.45 2.50 -21.07
N PHE A 119 -24.41 2.92 -20.33
CA PHE A 119 -23.99 2.30 -19.07
C PHE A 119 -23.93 3.33 -17.94
N ARG A 120 -24.15 2.88 -16.71
CA ARG A 120 -23.97 3.74 -15.53
C ARG A 120 -22.46 3.98 -15.30
N PRO A 121 -22.03 5.23 -15.07
CA PRO A 121 -20.64 5.51 -14.76
C PRO A 121 -20.24 4.86 -13.43
N VAL A 122 -18.98 4.42 -13.35
CA VAL A 122 -18.39 3.84 -12.15
C VAL A 122 -17.23 4.72 -11.70
N GLU A 123 -17.27 5.13 -10.43
CA GLU A 123 -16.28 5.99 -9.81
C GLU A 123 -15.57 5.23 -8.68
N THR A 124 -14.28 5.48 -8.52
CA THR A 124 -13.46 4.96 -7.43
C THR A 124 -12.40 5.98 -7.05
N THR A 125 -12.28 6.24 -5.75
CA THR A 125 -11.21 7.05 -5.19
C THR A 125 -10.16 6.15 -4.59
N ILE A 126 -8.90 6.37 -4.98
CA ILE A 126 -7.73 5.73 -4.39
C ILE A 126 -6.90 6.77 -3.64
N VAL A 127 -6.21 6.38 -2.57
CA VAL A 127 -5.23 7.22 -1.88
C VAL A 127 -3.85 6.65 -2.21
N LEU A 128 -2.94 7.48 -2.74
CA LEU A 128 -1.62 7.01 -3.18
C LEU A 128 -0.87 6.31 -2.04
N GLU A 129 -0.92 6.88 -0.84
CA GLU A 129 -0.27 6.36 0.36
C GLU A 129 -0.70 4.93 0.74
N ASP A 130 -1.89 4.48 0.37
CA ASP A 130 -2.36 3.12 0.68
C ASP A 130 -1.57 2.02 -0.06
N PHE A 131 -0.85 2.39 -1.13
CA PHE A 131 -0.05 1.47 -1.94
C PHE A 131 1.44 1.42 -1.55
N PHE A 132 1.86 2.20 -0.55
CA PHE A 132 3.24 2.27 -0.11
C PHE A 132 3.34 2.03 1.40
N ALA A 133 4.22 1.12 1.82
CA ALA A 133 4.45 0.86 3.23
C ALA A 133 5.39 1.94 3.80
N SER A 134 4.87 2.79 4.70
CA SER A 134 5.60 3.96 5.22
C SER A 134 6.93 3.64 5.93
N ASP A 135 7.10 2.42 6.43
CA ASP A 135 8.31 1.91 7.07
C ASP A 135 9.42 1.55 6.06
N THR A 136 9.05 1.23 4.82
CA THR A 136 9.97 0.94 3.71
C THR A 136 10.48 2.19 2.99
N LEU A 137 9.82 3.34 3.20
CA LEU A 137 10.17 4.58 2.49
C LEU A 137 11.29 5.35 3.19
N ARG A 138 12.22 5.85 2.39
CA ARG A 138 13.39 6.64 2.82
C ARG A 138 13.35 8.04 2.21
N HIS A 139 13.97 8.96 2.94
CA HIS A 139 14.00 10.37 2.55
C HIS A 139 14.68 10.57 1.20
N HIS A 140 14.07 11.36 0.32
CA HIS A 140 14.57 11.68 -1.02
C HIS A 140 14.74 10.47 -1.96
N GLU A 141 14.24 9.30 -1.60
CA GLU A 141 14.17 8.16 -2.52
C GLU A 141 12.88 8.19 -3.35
N HIS A 142 12.94 7.57 -4.53
CA HIS A 142 11.84 7.45 -5.47
C HIS A 142 11.31 6.02 -5.46
N TYR A 143 10.00 5.87 -5.25
CA TYR A 143 9.33 4.59 -5.22
C TYR A 143 8.27 4.54 -6.30
N THR A 144 8.29 3.47 -7.09
CA THR A 144 7.27 3.23 -8.12
C THR A 144 6.49 1.97 -7.76
N ARG A 145 5.17 2.02 -7.93
CA ARG A 145 4.28 0.87 -7.86
C ARG A 145 3.39 0.85 -9.09
N LYS A 146 3.07 -0.36 -9.53
CA LYS A 146 2.15 -0.58 -10.64
C LYS A 146 0.96 -1.41 -10.18
N ILE A 147 -0.24 -0.99 -10.54
CA ILE A 147 -1.48 -1.69 -10.26
C ILE A 147 -2.33 -1.78 -11.53
N ARG A 148 -3.22 -2.77 -11.57
CA ARG A 148 -4.30 -2.86 -12.55
C ARG A 148 -5.63 -2.58 -11.87
N MET A 149 -6.48 -1.78 -12.51
CA MET A 149 -7.85 -1.52 -12.12
C MET A 149 -8.80 -1.94 -13.24
N THR A 150 -9.66 -2.92 -12.95
CA THR A 150 -10.67 -3.39 -13.91
C THR A 150 -12.06 -2.92 -13.50
N PHE A 151 -12.71 -2.14 -14.37
CA PHE A 151 -14.04 -1.57 -14.17
C PHE A 151 -15.11 -2.41 -14.88
N ASN A 152 -16.10 -2.87 -14.12
CA ASN A 152 -17.26 -3.57 -14.67
C ASN A 152 -18.44 -2.60 -14.77
N LEU A 153 -18.78 -2.16 -16.00
CA LEU A 153 -19.90 -1.27 -16.25
C LEU A 153 -21.20 -2.06 -16.37
N LYS A 154 -22.28 -1.53 -15.78
CA LYS A 154 -23.62 -2.12 -15.86
C LYS A 154 -24.54 -1.23 -16.67
N THR A 155 -25.42 -1.86 -17.45
CA THR A 155 -26.49 -1.14 -18.14
C THR A 155 -27.42 -0.50 -17.11
N GLU A 156 -28.11 0.57 -17.50
CA GLU A 156 -28.98 1.31 -16.57
C GLU A 156 -30.11 0.47 -15.94
N ILE A 157 -30.44 -0.67 -16.56
CA ILE A 157 -31.53 -1.56 -16.19
C ILE A 157 -31.09 -2.61 -15.15
N GLN A 158 -29.79 -2.88 -15.00
CA GLN A 158 -29.29 -3.91 -14.09
C GLN A 158 -28.91 -3.28 -12.75
N GLU A 159 -29.75 -3.49 -11.73
CA GLU A 159 -29.39 -3.13 -10.36
C GLU A 159 -28.47 -4.20 -9.75
N ASP A 160 -27.41 -3.72 -9.09
CA ASP A 160 -26.94 -4.23 -7.79
C ASP A 160 -25.48 -4.72 -7.64
N PHE A 161 -24.58 -4.59 -8.63
CA PHE A 161 -23.15 -4.82 -8.36
C PHE A 161 -22.22 -3.89 -9.14
N ARG A 162 -21.72 -2.83 -8.48
CA ARG A 162 -20.54 -2.06 -8.91
C ARG A 162 -19.30 -2.76 -8.36
N ARG A 163 -18.39 -3.20 -9.22
CA ARG A 163 -17.15 -3.86 -8.80
C ARG A 163 -15.96 -3.31 -9.56
N VAL A 164 -15.06 -2.68 -8.81
CA VAL A 164 -13.69 -2.38 -9.24
C VAL A 164 -12.79 -3.42 -8.57
N VAL A 165 -11.95 -4.06 -9.36
CA VAL A 165 -10.92 -4.99 -8.86
C VAL A 165 -9.59 -4.28 -8.99
N ILE A 166 -8.86 -4.18 -7.88
CA ILE A 166 -7.53 -3.57 -7.83
C ILE A 166 -6.53 -4.68 -7.56
N GLU A 167 -5.59 -4.88 -8.47
CA GLU A 167 -4.57 -5.93 -8.38
C GLU A 167 -3.19 -5.28 -8.42
N PRO A 168 -2.28 -5.61 -7.49
CA PRO A 168 -0.88 -5.26 -7.66
C PRO A 168 -0.34 -5.99 -8.89
N LEU A 169 0.45 -5.28 -9.69
CA LEU A 169 1.23 -5.91 -10.74
C LEU A 169 2.61 -6.16 -10.14
N ASP A 170 2.91 -7.43 -9.87
CA ASP A 170 4.25 -7.85 -9.49
C ASP A 170 5.20 -7.53 -10.65
N GLU A 171 6.30 -6.82 -10.34
CA GLU A 171 7.43 -6.60 -11.27
C GLU A 171 8.25 -7.88 -11.48
#